data_AF-A0A445LN04-F1
#
_entry.id   AF-A0A445LN04-F1
#
_cell.length_a   1.000
_cell.length_b   1.000
_cell.length_c   1.000
_cell.angle_alpha   90.00
_cell.angle_beta   90.00
_cell.angle_gamma   90.00
#
_symmetry.space_group_name_H-M   'P 1'
#
loop_
_entity.id
_entity.type
_entity.pdbx_description
1 polymer ?
#
loop_
_entity_poly.entity_id
_entity_poly.type
_entity_poly.pdbx_seq_one_letter_code
_entity_poly.pdbx_strand_id
1 'polypeptide(L)'
;MAMHGTSCLVPSVQELAKQPIIEVPERYVHANQDPHILSNTISLPQVPIIDLHQLLSEDPSELEKLDHACKEWGFFQLINHGVDPPVVENMKIGVQEFFNLPMEEKQKFWQTPEDMQGFGQLFVVSEEQKLEWADMFYAHTFPLHSRNPHLIPKIPQPFRENLENYCLELRKMCITIIGLMKKALKIKTNELSELFEDPSQGIRMNYYPPCPQPERVIGINPHSDSGALTILLQVNEVEGLQIRKDGKWIPVKPLSNAFVINVGDMLEILTNGIYRSIEHRGIVNSEKERISIAMFHRPQMSRVIGPAPSLVTPERPALFKRIGVADYLNGFLKRELKGKSYMDVIRIQNEIALKLCLGDLLVMGSNPETVSLHMQGGDITEALASIADGHDWETDFGVSPEPHIKPELKWSDMHASLPNVPEPLFGYEVIIHLVFDKC
;
A
#
# COMPACT_ATOMS: atom_id res chain seq x y z
N MET A 1 -3.36 24.22 -4.52
CA MET A 1 -4.70 23.59 -4.58
C MET A 1 -4.82 22.67 -3.38
N ALA A 2 -5.83 22.88 -2.52
CA ALA A 2 -6.09 22.00 -1.39
C ALA A 2 -6.47 20.59 -1.89
N MET A 3 -6.07 19.54 -1.17
CA MET A 3 -6.58 18.20 -1.46
C MET A 3 -8.07 18.19 -1.19
N HIS A 4 -8.89 17.89 -2.21
CA HIS A 4 -10.34 17.82 -2.08
C HIS A 4 -10.73 16.39 -1.73
N GLY A 5 -10.55 16.02 -0.47
CA GLY A 5 -11.20 14.85 0.11
C GLY A 5 -12.05 15.31 1.29
N THR A 6 -13.21 14.69 1.46
CA THR A 6 -14.08 14.88 2.62
C THR A 6 -14.08 13.57 3.40
N SER A 7 -14.00 13.64 4.72
CA SER A 7 -14.13 12.48 5.60
C SER A 7 -15.26 12.76 6.57
N CYS A 8 -16.19 11.82 6.74
CA CYS A 8 -17.24 11.95 7.74
C CYS A 8 -16.62 11.99 9.13
N LEU A 9 -17.09 12.90 9.98
CA LEU A 9 -16.65 12.95 11.37
C LEU A 9 -17.16 11.71 12.11
N VAL A 10 -16.29 11.07 12.88
CA VAL A 10 -16.61 9.87 13.65
C VAL A 10 -16.20 10.06 15.12
N PRO A 11 -16.85 9.36 16.07
CA PRO A 11 -16.49 9.48 17.48
C PRO A 11 -15.04 9.08 17.77
N SER A 12 -14.45 9.67 18.82
CA SER A 12 -13.14 9.26 19.33
C SER A 12 -13.21 7.85 19.93
N VAL A 13 -12.35 6.96 19.44
CA VAL A 13 -12.22 5.60 19.96
C VAL A 13 -11.58 5.62 21.35
N GLN A 14 -10.70 6.57 21.63
CA GLN A 14 -10.11 6.74 22.96
C GLN A 14 -11.17 7.08 24.01
N GLU A 15 -12.16 7.93 23.69
CA GLU A 15 -13.28 8.20 24.61
C GLU A 15 -14.25 7.01 24.71
N LEU A 16 -14.47 6.28 23.62
CA LEU A 16 -15.26 5.05 23.62
C LEU A 16 -14.63 3.98 24.53
N ALA A 17 -13.30 3.81 24.48
CA ALA A 17 -12.57 2.82 25.27
C ALA A 17 -12.55 3.14 26.78
N LYS A 18 -12.89 4.37 27.21
CA LYS A 18 -13.07 4.72 28.63
C LYS A 18 -14.41 4.25 29.19
N GLN A 19 -15.37 3.96 28.32
CA GLN A 19 -16.69 3.47 28.73
C GLN A 19 -16.60 1.99 29.11
N PRO A 20 -17.47 1.49 30.01
CA PRO A 20 -17.49 0.08 30.40
C PRO A 20 -18.15 -0.78 29.30
N ILE A 21 -17.56 -0.79 28.10
CA ILE A 21 -18.02 -1.59 26.97
C ILE A 21 -17.50 -3.03 27.08
N ILE A 22 -18.42 -3.98 26.96
CA ILE A 22 -18.10 -5.41 26.92
C ILE A 22 -18.01 -5.89 25.46
N GLU A 23 -18.86 -5.34 24.61
CA GLU A 23 -18.90 -5.61 23.17
C GLU A 23 -18.55 -4.36 22.38
N VAL A 24 -17.76 -4.53 21.33
CA VAL A 24 -17.44 -3.43 20.42
C VAL A 24 -18.69 -3.08 19.59
N PRO A 25 -18.95 -1.79 19.31
CA PRO A 25 -20.10 -1.42 18.49
C PRO A 25 -20.00 -2.03 17.09
N GLU A 26 -21.15 -2.40 16.50
CA GLU A 26 -21.21 -3.12 15.22
C GLU A 26 -20.47 -2.40 14.09
N ARG A 27 -20.40 -1.06 14.12
CA ARG A 27 -19.65 -0.27 13.12
C ARG A 27 -18.14 -0.54 13.14
N TYR A 28 -17.59 -1.11 14.20
CA TYR A 28 -16.17 -1.49 14.30
C TYR A 28 -15.94 -2.99 14.06
N VAL A 29 -17.00 -3.79 13.95
CA VAL A 29 -16.88 -5.24 13.76
C VAL A 29 -16.56 -5.56 12.30
N HIS A 30 -15.46 -6.27 12.07
CA HIS A 30 -15.05 -6.75 10.76
C HIS A 30 -15.10 -8.29 10.72
N ALA A 31 -16.21 -8.83 10.21
CA ALA A 31 -16.54 -10.27 10.29
C ALA A 31 -15.62 -11.21 9.49
N ASN A 32 -14.86 -10.70 8.51
CA ASN A 32 -14.06 -11.50 7.57
C ASN A 32 -12.57 -11.15 7.61
N GLN A 33 -12.01 -10.83 8.79
CA GLN A 33 -10.59 -10.52 8.91
C GLN A 33 -9.73 -11.77 9.05
N ASP A 34 -8.58 -11.75 8.38
CA ASP A 34 -7.50 -12.69 8.69
C ASP A 34 -7.12 -12.57 10.17
N PRO A 35 -6.87 -13.69 10.86
CA PRO A 35 -6.58 -13.70 12.28
C PRO A 35 -5.38 -12.81 12.61
N HIS A 36 -5.37 -12.24 13.82
CA HIS A 36 -4.24 -11.46 14.29
C HIS A 36 -3.05 -12.41 14.56
N ILE A 37 -1.89 -12.12 13.94
CA ILE A 37 -0.66 -12.90 14.11
C ILE A 37 0.31 -12.16 15.03
N LEU A 38 0.63 -12.76 16.17
CA LEU A 38 1.59 -12.21 17.13
C LEU A 38 3.01 -12.71 16.82
N SER A 39 4.03 -11.89 17.11
CA SER A 39 5.44 -12.18 16.82
C SER A 39 5.99 -13.47 17.45
N ASN A 40 5.36 -13.96 18.53
CA ASN A 40 5.77 -15.18 19.23
C ASN A 40 5.45 -16.50 18.49
N THR A 41 4.84 -16.45 17.29
CA THR A 41 4.75 -17.62 16.40
C THR A 41 6.11 -17.86 15.72
N ILE A 42 6.91 -18.76 16.28
CA ILE A 42 8.25 -19.13 15.78
C ILE A 42 8.20 -19.55 14.30
N SER A 43 9.23 -19.15 13.53
CA SER A 43 9.56 -19.43 12.11
C SER A 43 9.08 -18.47 11.02
N LEU A 44 8.47 -17.32 11.36
CA LEU A 44 8.17 -16.30 10.36
C LEU A 44 9.43 -15.47 9.99
N PRO A 45 9.59 -15.10 8.71
CA PRO A 45 10.71 -14.29 8.27
C PRO A 45 10.57 -12.86 8.83
N GLN A 46 11.69 -12.18 9.07
CA GLN A 46 11.70 -10.83 9.65
C GLN A 46 12.05 -9.79 8.59
N VAL A 47 11.51 -8.58 8.76
CA VAL A 47 11.88 -7.43 7.92
C VAL A 47 13.40 -7.18 8.00
N PRO A 48 14.06 -6.92 6.85
CA PRO A 48 15.48 -6.61 6.83
C PRO A 48 15.84 -5.42 7.72
N ILE A 49 17.04 -5.45 8.31
CA ILE A 49 17.62 -4.34 9.07
C ILE A 49 18.66 -3.67 8.19
N ILE A 50 18.59 -2.35 8.03
CA ILE A 50 19.51 -1.55 7.23
C ILE A 50 20.23 -0.55 8.14
N ASP A 51 21.54 -0.45 7.98
CA ASP A 51 22.41 0.50 8.70
C ASP A 51 22.70 1.72 7.82
N LEU A 52 22.14 2.88 8.19
CA LEU A 52 22.35 4.11 7.42
C LEU A 52 23.80 4.59 7.45
N HIS A 53 24.52 4.38 8.55
CA HIS A 53 25.91 4.79 8.66
C HIS A 53 26.80 4.00 7.70
N GLN A 54 26.58 2.69 7.57
CA GLN A 54 27.28 1.85 6.58
C GLN A 54 26.96 2.26 5.15
N LEU A 55 25.68 2.55 4.84
CA LEU A 55 25.28 3.08 3.53
C LEU A 55 25.99 4.40 3.19
N LEU A 56 26.08 5.32 4.14
CA LEU A 56 26.77 6.61 3.98
C LEU A 56 28.29 6.47 3.90
N SER A 57 28.84 5.37 4.42
CA SER A 57 30.25 4.98 4.27
C SER A 57 30.53 4.29 2.92
N GLU A 58 29.55 4.29 2.01
CA GLU A 58 29.59 3.65 0.69
C GLU A 58 29.85 2.14 0.72
N ASP A 59 29.40 1.44 1.78
CA ASP A 59 29.48 -0.02 1.83
C ASP A 59 28.62 -0.65 0.72
N PRO A 60 29.23 -1.38 -0.24
CA PRO A 60 28.49 -1.98 -1.35
C PRO A 60 27.55 -3.10 -0.90
N SER A 61 27.89 -3.82 0.17
CA SER A 61 27.08 -4.92 0.69
C SER A 61 25.80 -4.40 1.35
N GLU A 62 25.89 -3.30 2.10
CA GLU A 62 24.72 -2.69 2.72
C GLU A 62 23.82 -2.01 1.66
N LEU A 63 24.41 -1.48 0.58
CA LEU A 63 23.65 -0.95 -0.56
C LEU A 63 22.88 -2.06 -1.31
N GLU A 64 23.49 -3.22 -1.52
CA GLU A 64 22.82 -4.40 -2.10
C GLU A 64 21.70 -4.90 -1.18
N LYS A 65 21.92 -4.90 0.13
CA LYS A 65 20.91 -5.26 1.12
C LYS A 65 19.72 -4.29 1.12
N LEU A 66 19.96 -2.99 0.96
CA LEU A 66 18.91 -1.99 0.78
C LEU A 66 18.08 -2.27 -0.50
N ASP A 67 18.77 -2.50 -1.62
CA ASP A 67 18.14 -2.84 -2.91
C ASP A 67 17.27 -4.09 -2.80
N HIS A 68 17.80 -5.15 -2.17
CA HIS A 68 17.09 -6.39 -1.91
C HIS A 68 15.87 -6.19 -1.00
N ALA A 69 16.01 -5.43 0.09
CA ALA A 69 14.89 -5.11 0.98
C ALA A 69 13.77 -4.37 0.24
N CYS A 70 14.10 -3.42 -0.64
CA CYS A 70 13.09 -2.68 -1.39
C CYS A 70 12.39 -3.53 -2.46
N LYS A 71 13.10 -4.49 -3.07
CA LYS A 71 12.55 -5.42 -4.09
C LYS A 71 11.68 -6.52 -3.49
N GLU A 72 12.17 -7.17 -2.44
CA GLU A 72 11.53 -8.39 -1.92
C GLU A 72 10.57 -8.11 -0.76
N TRP A 73 10.83 -7.05 0.01
CA TRP A 73 10.08 -6.76 1.23
C TRP A 73 9.27 -5.48 1.18
N GLY A 74 9.72 -4.48 0.42
CA GLY A 74 9.14 -3.13 0.44
C GLY A 74 9.17 -2.43 1.80
N PHE A 75 9.78 -3.07 2.81
CA PHE A 75 9.85 -2.69 4.21
C PHE A 75 11.23 -3.04 4.77
N PHE A 76 11.74 -2.20 5.66
CA PHE A 76 12.96 -2.48 6.44
C PHE A 76 13.01 -1.65 7.72
N GLN A 77 13.81 -2.08 8.69
CA GLN A 77 14.13 -1.27 9.87
C GLN A 77 15.46 -0.56 9.67
N LEU A 78 15.49 0.75 9.88
CA LEU A 78 16.67 1.59 9.72
C LEU A 78 17.28 1.90 11.09
N ILE A 79 18.52 1.46 11.29
CA ILE A 79 19.33 1.73 12.48
C ILE A 79 20.47 2.69 12.15
N ASN A 80 21.14 3.23 13.18
CA ASN A 80 22.25 4.18 13.02
C ASN A 80 21.87 5.35 12.09
N HIS A 81 20.62 5.79 12.21
CA HIS A 81 19.95 6.69 11.26
C HIS A 81 20.36 8.17 11.38
N GLY A 82 21.29 8.51 12.27
CA GLY A 82 21.84 9.86 12.41
C GLY A 82 20.95 10.90 13.11
N VAL A 83 19.65 10.65 13.27
CA VAL A 83 18.76 11.51 14.07
C VAL A 83 19.15 11.45 15.55
N ASP A 84 19.36 12.62 16.14
CA ASP A 84 19.72 12.77 17.54
C ASP A 84 18.67 12.14 18.48
N PRO A 85 19.07 11.30 19.47
CA PRO A 85 18.12 10.64 20.36
C PRO A 85 17.14 11.61 21.07
N PRO A 86 17.55 12.79 21.56
CA PRO A 86 16.61 13.74 22.16
C PRO A 86 15.49 14.19 21.21
N VAL A 87 15.74 14.27 19.90
CA VAL A 87 14.72 14.65 18.91
C VAL A 87 13.63 13.57 18.84
N VAL A 88 14.03 12.30 18.87
CA VAL A 88 13.10 11.16 18.87
C VAL A 88 12.35 11.06 20.19
N GLU A 89 13.05 11.15 21.33
CA GLU A 89 12.44 11.02 22.66
C GLU A 89 11.47 12.17 22.98
N ASN A 90 11.84 13.41 22.66
CA ASN A 90 10.95 14.55 22.84
C ASN A 90 9.69 14.45 21.96
N MET A 91 9.81 13.87 20.76
CA MET A 91 8.67 13.62 19.89
C MET A 91 7.73 12.55 20.49
N LYS A 92 8.28 11.46 21.05
CA LYS A 92 7.50 10.43 21.75
C LYS A 92 6.72 11.02 22.93
N ILE A 93 7.40 11.80 23.78
CA ILE A 93 6.80 12.46 24.95
C ILE A 93 5.66 13.38 24.49
N GLY A 94 5.93 14.28 23.54
CA GLY A 94 4.95 15.26 23.10
C GLY A 94 3.70 14.64 22.44
N VAL A 95 3.84 13.55 21.67
CA VAL A 95 2.69 12.83 21.11
C VAL A 95 1.87 12.14 22.19
N GLN A 96 2.54 11.51 23.17
CA GLN A 96 1.86 10.89 24.30
C GLN A 96 1.07 11.95 25.11
N GLU A 97 1.68 13.10 25.39
CA GLU A 97 1.04 14.22 26.07
C GLU A 97 -0.14 14.76 25.27
N PHE A 98 0.01 14.91 23.94
CA PHE A 98 -1.06 15.37 23.05
C PHE A 98 -2.29 14.47 23.11
N PHE A 99 -2.13 13.14 23.04
CA PHE A 99 -3.27 12.22 23.15
C PHE A 99 -3.88 12.16 24.56
N ASN A 100 -3.10 12.49 25.58
CA ASN A 100 -3.55 12.56 26.97
C ASN A 100 -4.25 13.89 27.31
N LEU A 101 -4.26 14.88 26.40
CA LEU A 101 -5.01 16.12 26.58
C LEU A 101 -6.52 15.83 26.77
N PRO A 102 -7.22 16.67 27.54
CA PRO A 102 -8.69 16.64 27.61
C PRO A 102 -9.32 16.72 26.23
N MET A 103 -10.49 16.11 26.07
CA MET A 103 -11.17 16.10 24.76
C MET A 103 -11.53 17.53 24.32
N GLU A 104 -11.85 18.44 25.23
CA GLU A 104 -12.10 19.85 24.89
C GLU A 104 -10.88 20.52 24.25
N GLU A 105 -9.66 20.12 24.65
CA GLU A 105 -8.42 20.66 24.08
C GLU A 105 -8.10 20.01 22.73
N LYS A 106 -8.27 18.68 22.59
CA LYS A 106 -8.08 17.97 21.32
C LYS A 106 -9.10 18.38 20.25
N GLN A 107 -10.34 18.72 20.64
CA GLN A 107 -11.38 19.20 19.72
C GLN A 107 -11.01 20.51 19.00
N LYS A 108 -10.10 21.32 19.55
CA LYS A 108 -9.59 22.52 18.87
C LYS A 108 -8.84 22.21 17.57
N PHE A 109 -8.39 20.96 17.43
CA PHE A 109 -7.69 20.44 16.27
C PHE A 109 -8.58 19.53 15.42
N TRP A 110 -9.86 19.38 15.73
CA TRP A 110 -10.73 18.43 15.05
C TRP A 110 -10.88 18.77 13.56
N GLN A 111 -10.97 17.73 12.73
CA GLN A 111 -11.23 17.87 11.30
C GLN A 111 -12.54 18.63 11.05
N THR A 112 -12.66 19.29 9.89
CA THR A 112 -13.94 19.81 9.42
C THR A 112 -14.41 18.99 8.22
N PRO A 113 -15.70 19.05 7.84
CA PRO A 113 -16.18 18.37 6.65
C PRO A 113 -15.40 18.72 5.36
N GLU A 114 -14.78 19.91 5.32
CA GLU A 114 -14.02 20.45 4.19
C GLU A 114 -12.50 20.24 4.27
N ASP A 115 -11.95 19.89 5.45
CA ASP A 115 -10.52 19.65 5.64
C ASP A 115 -10.27 18.38 6.46
N MET A 116 -9.64 17.40 5.82
CA MET A 116 -9.25 16.12 6.42
C MET A 116 -8.03 16.22 7.34
N GLN A 117 -7.40 17.39 7.47
CA GLN A 117 -6.32 17.57 8.45
C GLN A 117 -6.88 17.86 9.83
N GLY A 118 -6.12 17.47 10.85
CA GLY A 118 -6.49 17.58 12.25
C GLY A 118 -6.73 16.23 12.91
N PHE A 119 -7.38 16.28 14.07
CA PHE A 119 -7.78 15.14 14.88
C PHE A 119 -9.09 14.53 14.35
N GLY A 120 -9.15 13.21 14.18
CA GLY A 120 -10.34 12.50 13.70
C GLY A 120 -9.97 11.15 13.05
N GLN A 121 -10.65 10.78 11.95
CA GLN A 121 -10.29 9.63 11.11
C GLN A 121 -10.26 10.03 9.63
N LEU A 122 -9.37 9.40 8.86
CA LEU A 122 -9.28 9.58 7.40
C LEU A 122 -10.03 8.45 6.68
N PHE A 123 -10.44 8.70 5.43
CA PHE A 123 -11.07 7.70 4.55
C PHE A 123 -12.44 7.20 5.01
N VAL A 124 -13.19 7.99 5.79
CA VAL A 124 -14.59 7.67 6.11
C VAL A 124 -15.49 8.32 5.07
N VAL A 125 -15.95 7.54 4.09
CA VAL A 125 -16.70 8.02 2.93
C VAL A 125 -18.22 7.80 3.03
N SER A 126 -18.69 7.04 4.03
CA SER A 126 -20.13 6.83 4.28
C SER A 126 -20.44 6.56 5.76
N GLU A 127 -21.72 6.73 6.14
CA GLU A 127 -22.19 6.44 7.50
C GLU A 127 -22.27 4.93 7.77
N GLU A 128 -22.48 4.13 6.72
CA GLU A 128 -22.56 2.67 6.76
C GLU A 128 -21.18 1.99 6.79
N GLN A 129 -20.11 2.72 6.48
CA GLN A 129 -18.75 2.20 6.47
C GLN A 129 -18.31 1.68 7.84
N LYS A 130 -17.62 0.53 7.84
CA LYS A 130 -16.94 -0.01 9.01
C LYS A 130 -15.74 0.88 9.39
N LEU A 131 -15.61 1.19 10.67
CA LEU A 131 -14.59 2.09 11.19
C LEU A 131 -13.35 1.34 11.70
N GLU A 132 -12.29 2.11 11.83
CA GLU A 132 -11.02 1.70 12.43
C GLU A 132 -11.04 1.93 13.95
N TRP A 133 -10.44 1.02 14.72
CA TRP A 133 -10.26 1.15 16.17
C TRP A 133 -9.03 2.00 16.49
N ALA A 134 -9.06 3.26 16.06
CA ALA A 134 -7.98 4.21 16.26
C ALA A 134 -8.48 5.65 16.27
N ASP A 135 -7.76 6.51 16.97
CA ASP A 135 -7.79 7.95 16.78
C ASP A 135 -6.50 8.37 16.06
N MET A 136 -6.59 9.41 15.22
CA MET A 136 -5.40 9.96 14.59
C MET A 136 -5.41 11.48 14.52
N PHE A 137 -4.23 12.07 14.47
CA PHE A 137 -4.01 13.46 14.08
C PHE A 137 -3.18 13.47 12.80
N TYR A 138 -3.66 14.12 11.75
CA TYR A 138 -2.95 14.27 10.48
C TYR A 138 -2.71 15.74 10.13
N ALA A 139 -1.51 16.08 9.66
CA ALA A 139 -1.24 17.43 9.15
C ALA A 139 -0.18 17.42 8.04
N HIS A 140 -0.31 18.35 7.08
CA HIS A 140 0.80 18.67 6.19
C HIS A 140 1.88 19.43 6.96
N THR A 141 3.15 19.02 6.79
CA THR A 141 4.31 19.63 7.46
C THR A 141 5.24 20.32 6.47
N PHE A 142 5.37 19.84 5.24
CA PHE A 142 6.09 20.55 4.18
C PHE A 142 5.38 20.45 2.82
N PRO A 143 5.51 21.50 1.98
CA PRO A 143 6.24 22.75 2.23
C PRO A 143 5.53 23.68 3.25
N LEU A 144 6.23 24.65 3.84
CA LEU A 144 5.68 25.47 4.94
C LEU A 144 4.43 26.27 4.54
N HIS A 145 4.40 26.77 3.30
CA HIS A 145 3.28 27.54 2.78
C HIS A 145 1.99 26.72 2.57
N SER A 146 2.07 25.39 2.60
CA SER A 146 0.91 24.50 2.51
C SER A 146 0.40 24.03 3.86
N ARG A 147 1.00 24.48 4.98
CA ARG A 147 0.54 24.10 6.33
C ARG A 147 -0.80 24.77 6.64
N ASN A 148 -1.72 24.02 7.24
CA ASN A 148 -2.92 24.61 7.82
C ASN A 148 -2.53 25.49 9.03
N PRO A 149 -2.88 26.80 9.04
CA PRO A 149 -2.49 27.73 10.10
C PRO A 149 -3.17 27.43 11.46
N HIS A 150 -4.21 26.61 11.49
CA HIS A 150 -4.95 26.23 12.69
C HIS A 150 -4.43 24.96 13.38
N LEU A 151 -3.51 24.23 12.76
CA LEU A 151 -3.01 22.95 13.28
C LEU A 151 -1.66 23.09 13.96
N ILE A 152 -0.57 22.74 13.26
CA ILE A 152 0.79 22.75 13.81
C ILE A 152 1.13 24.07 14.54
N PRO A 153 0.81 25.28 14.02
CA PRO A 153 1.14 26.52 14.72
C PRO A 153 0.43 26.70 16.07
N LYS A 154 -0.68 25.99 16.30
CA LYS A 154 -1.50 26.04 17.52
C LYS A 154 -1.13 24.96 18.55
N ILE A 155 -0.27 24.02 18.19
CA ILE A 155 0.27 23.04 19.17
C ILE A 155 1.06 23.83 20.24
N PRO A 156 0.82 23.59 21.54
CA PRO A 156 1.56 24.25 22.61
C PRO A 156 3.06 23.95 22.58
N GLN A 157 3.86 24.89 23.10
CA GLN A 157 5.27 24.62 23.39
C GLN A 157 5.40 23.76 24.66
N PRO A 158 6.44 22.90 24.75
CA PRO A 158 7.56 22.74 23.80
C PRO A 158 7.28 21.78 22.63
N PHE A 159 6.12 21.11 22.61
CA PHE A 159 5.84 20.05 21.65
C PHE A 159 5.91 20.53 20.19
N ARG A 160 5.42 21.73 19.90
CA ARG A 160 5.48 22.29 18.53
C ARG A 160 6.91 22.38 17.99
N GLU A 161 7.85 22.93 18.77
CA GLU A 161 9.26 23.04 18.35
C GLU A 161 9.90 21.66 18.14
N ASN A 162 9.63 20.72 19.06
CA ASN A 162 10.11 19.35 18.93
C ASN A 162 9.58 18.67 17.65
N LEU A 163 8.30 18.86 17.34
CA LEU A 163 7.67 18.35 16.12
C LEU A 163 8.33 18.96 14.87
N GLU A 164 8.58 20.28 14.86
CA GLU A 164 9.21 20.94 13.72
C GLU A 164 10.63 20.45 13.47
N ASN A 165 11.43 20.27 14.52
CA ASN A 165 12.77 19.70 14.44
C ASN A 165 12.73 18.26 13.93
N TYR A 166 11.82 17.43 14.46
CA TYR A 166 11.61 16.05 14.01
C TYR A 166 11.24 15.98 12.52
N CYS A 167 10.34 16.85 12.04
CA CYS A 167 9.95 16.91 10.63
C CYS A 167 11.14 17.26 9.72
N LEU A 168 12.00 18.18 10.13
CA LEU A 168 13.20 18.57 9.37
C LEU A 168 14.18 17.41 9.26
N GLU A 169 14.47 16.71 10.35
CA GLU A 169 15.38 15.57 10.37
C GLU A 169 14.87 14.42 9.49
N LEU A 170 13.59 14.08 9.57
CA LEU A 170 13.02 13.02 8.74
C LEU A 170 12.88 13.41 7.27
N ARG A 171 12.72 14.70 6.96
CA ARG A 171 12.77 15.19 5.57
C ARG A 171 14.15 14.97 4.98
N LYS A 172 15.23 15.31 5.70
CA LYS A 172 16.61 15.05 5.28
C LYS A 172 16.85 13.55 5.08
N MET A 173 16.42 12.73 6.04
CA MET A 173 16.54 11.27 5.97
C MET A 173 15.87 10.69 4.72
N CYS A 174 14.64 11.12 4.41
CA CYS A 174 13.94 10.69 3.20
C CYS A 174 14.74 10.99 1.93
N ILE A 175 15.27 12.22 1.80
CA ILE A 175 16.06 12.62 0.62
C ILE A 175 17.30 11.73 0.48
N THR A 176 18.00 11.48 1.60
CA THR A 176 19.16 10.59 1.64
C THR A 176 18.82 9.16 1.20
N ILE A 177 17.76 8.56 1.76
CA ILE A 177 17.33 7.19 1.41
C ILE A 177 16.96 7.10 -0.07
N ILE A 178 16.21 8.06 -0.61
CA ILE A 178 15.85 8.09 -2.02
C ILE A 178 17.11 8.23 -2.90
N GLY A 179 18.10 9.01 -2.48
CA GLY A 179 19.40 9.11 -3.17
C GLY A 179 20.13 7.77 -3.24
N LEU A 180 20.16 7.03 -2.14
CA LEU A 180 20.78 5.69 -2.06
C LEU A 180 20.02 4.65 -2.90
N MET A 181 18.68 4.70 -2.89
CA MET A 181 17.82 3.90 -3.75
C MET A 181 18.08 4.15 -5.24
N LYS A 182 18.24 5.42 -5.64
CA LYS A 182 18.63 5.79 -7.02
C LYS A 182 19.99 5.21 -7.40
N LYS A 183 20.97 5.28 -6.48
CA LYS A 183 22.32 4.72 -6.67
C LYS A 183 22.26 3.21 -6.89
N ALA A 184 21.52 2.49 -6.05
CA ALA A 184 21.31 1.05 -6.17
C ALA A 184 20.68 0.64 -7.51
N LEU A 185 19.64 1.35 -7.94
CA LEU A 185 18.96 1.11 -9.22
C LEU A 185 19.70 1.67 -10.45
N LYS A 186 20.85 2.31 -10.25
CA LYS A 186 21.64 2.98 -11.30
C LYS A 186 20.81 3.96 -12.13
N ILE A 187 19.85 4.62 -11.48
CA ILE A 187 19.05 5.70 -12.09
C ILE A 187 19.99 6.88 -12.36
N LYS A 188 19.93 7.45 -13.57
CA LYS A 188 20.80 8.57 -13.94
C LYS A 188 20.62 9.74 -12.97
N THR A 189 21.70 10.44 -12.64
CA THR A 189 21.74 11.44 -11.56
C THR A 189 20.66 12.51 -11.66
N ASN A 190 20.29 12.92 -12.88
CA ASN A 190 19.26 13.93 -13.15
C ASN A 190 17.83 13.36 -13.17
N GLU A 191 17.67 12.05 -13.36
CA GLU A 191 16.35 11.42 -13.32
C GLU A 191 15.81 11.47 -11.87
N LEU A 192 14.56 11.90 -11.72
CA LEU A 192 13.84 12.03 -10.44
C LEU A 192 14.33 13.13 -9.48
N SER A 193 15.42 13.84 -9.76
CA SER A 193 15.98 14.84 -8.82
C SER A 193 14.98 15.95 -8.48
N GLU A 194 14.28 16.49 -9.47
CA GLU A 194 13.25 17.52 -9.26
C GLU A 194 12.04 17.05 -8.43
N LEU A 195 11.83 15.74 -8.31
CA LEU A 195 10.72 15.18 -7.54
C LEU A 195 11.01 15.14 -6.04
N PHE A 196 12.29 15.10 -5.66
CA PHE A 196 12.74 14.90 -4.28
C PHE A 196 13.72 15.97 -3.77
N GLU A 197 13.93 17.04 -4.52
CA GLU A 197 14.68 18.22 -4.05
C GLU A 197 13.93 18.94 -2.91
N ASP A 198 12.61 19.10 -3.07
CA ASP A 198 11.72 19.63 -2.05
C ASP A 198 10.47 18.74 -1.97
N PRO A 199 10.54 17.55 -1.33
CA PRO A 199 9.39 16.66 -1.24
C PRO A 199 8.32 17.24 -0.31
N SER A 200 7.06 17.01 -0.65
CA SER A 200 5.96 17.26 0.28
C SER A 200 6.01 16.23 1.40
N GLN A 201 5.69 16.68 2.61
CA GLN A 201 5.70 15.88 3.82
C GLN A 201 4.38 16.05 4.59
N GLY A 202 3.86 14.95 5.12
CA GLY A 202 2.76 14.95 6.09
C GLY A 202 3.10 14.04 7.27
N ILE A 203 2.48 14.32 8.41
CA ILE A 203 2.58 13.53 9.64
C ILE A 203 1.22 12.95 9.98
N ARG A 204 1.17 11.68 10.37
CA ARG A 204 0.02 11.05 11.04
C ARG A 204 0.46 10.45 12.37
N MET A 205 -0.05 11.02 13.46
CA MET A 205 0.08 10.46 14.80
C MET A 205 -1.11 9.54 15.02
N ASN A 206 -0.87 8.30 15.44
CA ASN A 206 -1.90 7.29 15.63
C ASN A 206 -1.94 6.85 17.07
N TYR A 207 -3.15 6.72 17.60
CA TYR A 207 -3.42 6.19 18.93
C TYR A 207 -4.44 5.06 18.80
N TYR A 208 -4.04 3.85 19.20
CA TYR A 208 -4.86 2.65 19.18
C TYR A 208 -5.18 2.27 20.63
N PRO A 209 -6.37 2.60 21.17
CA PRO A 209 -6.74 2.23 22.53
C PRO A 209 -6.84 0.71 22.72
N PRO A 210 -6.73 0.19 23.96
CA PRO A 210 -7.10 -1.19 24.25
C PRO A 210 -8.53 -1.50 23.78
N CYS A 211 -8.74 -2.71 23.27
CA CYS A 211 -10.03 -3.17 22.76
C CYS A 211 -10.50 -4.40 23.54
N PRO A 212 -11.78 -4.49 23.98
CA PRO A 212 -12.28 -5.68 24.67
C PRO A 212 -12.41 -6.91 23.76
N GLN A 213 -12.51 -6.71 22.45
CA GLN A 213 -12.64 -7.78 21.44
C GLN A 213 -11.67 -7.51 20.28
N PRO A 214 -10.34 -7.55 20.53
CA PRO A 214 -9.35 -7.14 19.54
C PRO A 214 -9.44 -7.97 18.25
N GLU A 215 -9.80 -9.24 18.34
CA GLU A 215 -9.97 -10.17 17.21
C GLU A 215 -11.12 -9.80 16.27
N ARG A 216 -12.05 -8.92 16.69
CA ARG A 216 -13.21 -8.49 15.88
C ARG A 216 -13.00 -7.14 15.20
N VAL A 217 -11.92 -6.43 15.50
CA VAL A 217 -11.67 -5.07 15.02
C VAL A 217 -10.26 -4.96 14.40
N ILE A 218 -10.01 -3.84 13.74
CA ILE A 218 -8.68 -3.49 13.21
C ILE A 218 -8.32 -2.07 13.60
N GLY A 219 -7.04 -1.84 13.90
CA GLY A 219 -6.52 -0.51 14.21
C GLY A 219 -6.41 0.34 12.95
N ILE A 220 -5.87 -0.20 11.87
CA ILE A 220 -5.89 0.41 10.53
C ILE A 220 -6.03 -0.67 9.47
N ASN A 221 -6.92 -0.44 8.50
CA ASN A 221 -7.26 -1.42 7.47
C ASN A 221 -6.04 -1.84 6.62
N PRO A 222 -6.04 -3.05 6.02
CA PRO A 222 -5.07 -3.44 5.00
C PRO A 222 -4.98 -2.43 3.85
N HIS A 223 -3.78 -1.87 3.62
CA HIS A 223 -3.55 -0.85 2.60
C HIS A 223 -2.08 -0.76 2.15
N SER A 224 -1.83 -0.13 1.00
CA SER A 224 -0.51 0.41 0.65
C SER A 224 -0.47 1.93 0.82
N ASP A 225 0.73 2.46 1.03
CA ASP A 225 0.92 3.90 1.18
C ASP A 225 1.00 4.59 -0.18
N SER A 226 0.14 5.59 -0.40
CA SER A 226 0.10 6.35 -1.65
C SER A 226 1.34 7.20 -1.95
N GLY A 227 2.25 7.39 -1.00
CA GLY A 227 3.41 8.26 -1.14
C GLY A 227 4.58 7.62 -1.90
N ALA A 228 5.76 8.21 -1.76
CA ALA A 228 7.01 7.60 -2.21
C ALA A 228 7.68 6.80 -1.09
N LEU A 229 7.80 7.39 0.10
CA LEU A 229 8.45 6.77 1.24
C LEU A 229 7.75 7.14 2.53
N THR A 230 7.49 6.15 3.38
CA THR A 230 6.97 6.35 4.74
C THR A 230 8.05 6.03 5.75
N ILE A 231 8.20 6.88 6.76
CA ILE A 231 9.11 6.69 7.90
C ILE A 231 8.24 6.61 9.16
N LEU A 232 8.17 5.42 9.75
CA LEU A 232 7.34 5.11 10.90
C LEU A 232 8.19 4.98 12.17
N LEU A 233 7.83 5.75 13.19
CA LEU A 233 8.31 5.58 14.56
C LEU A 233 7.23 4.88 15.39
N GLN A 234 7.59 3.79 16.05
CA GLN A 234 6.77 3.26 17.13
C GLN A 234 7.13 3.96 18.44
N VAL A 235 6.13 4.57 19.09
CA VAL A 235 6.35 5.44 20.27
C VAL A 235 6.51 4.62 21.54
N ASN A 236 5.78 3.51 21.65
CA ASN A 236 5.86 2.59 22.79
C ASN A 236 6.17 1.15 22.33
N GLU A 237 6.40 0.23 23.26
CA GLU A 237 6.83 -1.15 22.95
C GLU A 237 5.68 -2.08 22.53
N VAL A 238 4.48 -1.55 22.27
CA VAL A 238 3.30 -2.34 21.94
C VAL A 238 3.31 -2.69 20.45
N GLU A 239 3.47 -3.97 20.14
CA GLU A 239 3.41 -4.48 18.77
C GLU A 239 2.04 -4.22 18.11
N GLY A 240 2.02 -4.14 16.78
CA GLY A 240 0.75 -4.03 16.06
C GLY A 240 0.86 -3.87 14.55
N LEU A 241 2.02 -3.46 14.02
CA LEU A 241 2.23 -3.44 12.58
C LEU A 241 2.37 -4.86 12.02
N GLN A 242 1.61 -5.16 10.97
CA GLN A 242 1.77 -6.37 10.16
C GLN A 242 1.88 -6.01 8.69
N ILE A 243 2.77 -6.70 7.97
CA ILE A 243 2.98 -6.54 6.53
C ILE A 243 2.62 -7.81 5.80
N ARG A 244 2.20 -7.71 4.53
CA ARG A 244 1.86 -8.87 3.72
C ARG A 244 3.07 -9.37 2.93
N LYS A 245 3.50 -10.60 3.18
CA LYS A 245 4.58 -11.27 2.43
C LYS A 245 4.12 -12.68 2.04
N ASP A 246 4.23 -13.00 0.75
CA ASP A 246 3.86 -14.30 0.18
C ASP A 246 2.45 -14.77 0.59
N GLY A 247 1.50 -13.82 0.55
CA GLY A 247 0.09 -14.06 0.91
C GLY A 247 -0.18 -14.10 2.41
N LYS A 248 0.84 -14.04 3.28
CA LYS A 248 0.71 -14.15 4.75
C LYS A 248 0.96 -12.80 5.43
N TRP A 249 0.30 -12.58 6.56
CA TRP A 249 0.60 -11.46 7.46
C TRP A 249 1.83 -11.77 8.32
N ILE A 250 2.81 -10.88 8.30
CA ILE A 250 4.05 -10.99 9.05
C ILE A 250 4.11 -9.84 10.07
N PRO A 251 4.19 -10.12 11.38
CA PRO A 251 4.33 -9.09 12.39
C PRO A 251 5.71 -8.41 12.30
N VAL A 252 5.71 -7.08 12.42
CA VAL A 252 6.95 -6.30 12.49
C VAL A 252 7.21 -5.98 13.96
N LYS A 253 8.24 -6.61 14.52
CA LYS A 253 8.74 -6.30 15.87
C LYS A 253 9.69 -5.11 15.80
N PRO A 254 9.35 -3.95 16.38
CA PRO A 254 10.19 -2.77 16.30
C PRO A 254 11.45 -2.94 17.13
N LEU A 255 12.57 -2.51 16.56
CA LEU A 255 13.84 -2.41 17.27
C LEU A 255 13.90 -1.11 18.06
N SER A 256 14.63 -1.15 19.17
CA SER A 256 14.96 0.07 19.91
C SER A 256 15.83 0.97 19.05
N ASN A 257 15.58 2.28 19.08
CA ASN A 257 16.29 3.30 18.28
C ASN A 257 16.33 3.00 16.77
N ALA A 258 15.19 2.54 16.24
CA ALA A 258 15.03 2.30 14.80
C ALA A 258 13.74 2.95 14.28
N PHE A 259 13.75 3.26 12.99
CA PHE A 259 12.55 3.57 12.22
C PHE A 259 12.17 2.40 11.34
N VAL A 260 10.87 2.15 11.15
CA VAL A 260 10.40 1.26 10.08
C VAL A 260 10.20 2.11 8.84
N ILE A 261 10.80 1.72 7.73
CA ILE A 261 10.71 2.42 6.45
C ILE A 261 9.95 1.54 5.47
N ASN A 262 9.05 2.12 4.68
CA ASN A 262 8.42 1.41 3.57
C ASN A 262 8.29 2.22 2.29
N VAL A 263 8.33 1.48 1.19
CA VAL A 263 8.12 1.96 -0.17
C VAL A 263 6.62 2.22 -0.37
N GLY A 264 6.30 3.41 -0.88
CA GLY A 264 4.94 3.76 -1.28
C GLY A 264 4.69 3.55 -2.77
N ASP A 265 3.42 3.60 -3.15
CA ASP A 265 2.91 3.40 -4.51
C ASP A 265 3.62 4.31 -5.54
N MET A 266 3.85 5.58 -5.22
CA MET A 266 4.52 6.49 -6.16
C MET A 266 5.96 6.05 -6.43
N LEU A 267 6.66 5.50 -5.43
CA LEU A 267 8.01 5.00 -5.66
C LEU A 267 8.00 3.66 -6.41
N GLU A 268 6.99 2.80 -6.21
CA GLU A 268 6.76 1.64 -7.07
C GLU A 268 6.55 2.07 -8.53
N ILE A 269 5.75 3.11 -8.78
CA ILE A 269 5.54 3.67 -10.13
C ILE A 269 6.85 4.21 -10.73
N LEU A 270 7.57 5.03 -9.97
CA LEU A 270 8.82 5.66 -10.42
C LEU A 270 9.90 4.61 -10.74
N THR A 271 9.92 3.51 -10.00
CA THR A 271 10.86 2.40 -10.21
C THR A 271 10.36 1.37 -11.21
N ASN A 272 9.26 1.63 -11.92
CA ASN A 272 8.64 0.71 -12.87
C ASN A 272 8.34 -0.68 -12.26
N GLY A 273 7.94 -0.72 -10.98
CA GLY A 273 7.57 -1.94 -10.29
C GLY A 273 8.73 -2.75 -9.71
N ILE A 274 9.97 -2.27 -9.83
CA ILE A 274 11.15 -2.95 -9.26
C ILE A 274 11.08 -2.96 -7.73
N TYR A 275 10.84 -1.79 -7.14
CA TYR A 275 10.58 -1.70 -5.70
C TYR A 275 9.10 -1.86 -5.44
N ARG A 276 8.77 -2.60 -4.38
CA ARG A 276 7.39 -2.99 -4.10
C ARG A 276 6.83 -2.14 -2.99
N SER A 277 5.73 -1.44 -3.24
CA SER A 277 4.89 -0.99 -2.13
C SER A 277 4.16 -2.20 -1.57
N ILE A 278 4.06 -2.38 -0.26
CA ILE A 278 3.49 -3.60 0.32
C ILE A 278 2.25 -3.28 1.14
N GLU A 279 1.25 -4.15 1.01
CA GLU A 279 0.04 -4.07 1.81
C GLU A 279 0.39 -4.34 3.28
N HIS A 280 -0.08 -3.47 4.16
CA HIS A 280 0.18 -3.55 5.59
C HIS A 280 -1.08 -3.14 6.38
N ARG A 281 -1.16 -3.56 7.62
CA ARG A 281 -2.26 -3.26 8.55
C ARG A 281 -1.74 -3.01 9.96
N GLY A 282 -2.57 -2.43 10.80
CA GLY A 282 -2.31 -2.29 12.24
C GLY A 282 -3.36 -3.01 13.03
N ILE A 283 -2.94 -3.97 13.85
CA ILE A 283 -3.81 -4.67 14.80
C ILE A 283 -3.84 -3.92 16.14
N VAL A 284 -4.84 -4.27 16.95
CA VAL A 284 -4.99 -3.78 18.33
C VAL A 284 -4.90 -4.95 19.30
N ASN A 285 -4.85 -4.64 20.59
CA ASN A 285 -4.81 -5.63 21.66
C ASN A 285 -5.73 -5.19 22.81
N SER A 286 -5.95 -6.06 23.79
CA SER A 286 -6.82 -5.81 24.93
C SER A 286 -6.13 -5.21 26.16
N GLU A 287 -4.81 -5.08 26.15
CA GLU A 287 -4.02 -4.79 27.35
C GLU A 287 -3.55 -3.34 27.41
N LYS A 288 -3.00 -2.81 26.31
CA LYS A 288 -2.30 -1.53 26.30
C LYS A 288 -2.47 -0.78 24.98
N GLU A 289 -2.56 0.54 25.08
CA GLU A 289 -2.60 1.40 23.92
C GLU A 289 -1.32 1.28 23.09
N ARG A 290 -1.46 1.32 21.76
CA ARG A 290 -0.31 1.46 20.85
C ARG A 290 -0.27 2.87 20.31
N ILE A 291 0.92 3.45 20.21
CA ILE A 291 1.11 4.78 19.62
C ILE A 291 2.19 4.72 18.54
N SER A 292 1.92 5.33 17.39
CA SER A 292 2.89 5.40 16.29
C SER A 292 2.79 6.68 15.49
N ILE A 293 3.93 7.15 14.97
CA ILE A 293 4.03 8.38 14.16
C ILE A 293 4.52 7.99 12.77
N ALA A 294 3.69 8.19 11.75
CA ALA A 294 4.04 7.97 10.36
C ALA A 294 4.33 9.31 9.67
N MET A 295 5.51 9.41 9.04
CA MET A 295 5.89 10.54 8.17
C MET A 295 5.82 10.11 6.71
N PHE A 296 4.91 10.70 5.96
CA PHE A 296 4.70 10.39 4.54
C PHE A 296 5.45 11.41 3.68
N HIS A 297 6.28 10.92 2.78
CA HIS A 297 7.04 11.73 1.84
C HIS A 297 6.61 11.42 0.41
N ARG A 298 6.43 12.46 -0.39
CA ARG A 298 5.98 12.34 -1.78
C ARG A 298 6.50 13.51 -2.62
N PRO A 299 6.54 13.37 -3.95
CA PRO A 299 6.77 14.51 -4.82
C PRO A 299 5.70 15.60 -4.63
N GLN A 300 6.02 16.85 -4.98
CA GLN A 300 5.10 17.98 -4.88
C GLN A 300 3.85 17.78 -5.76
N MET A 301 2.72 18.37 -5.36
CA MET A 301 1.42 18.23 -6.05
C MET A 301 1.45 18.67 -7.53
N SER A 302 2.33 19.61 -7.87
CA SER A 302 2.52 20.14 -9.22
C SER A 302 3.35 19.22 -10.13
N ARG A 303 3.91 18.13 -9.60
CA ARG A 303 4.78 17.23 -10.36
C ARG A 303 3.98 16.11 -11.02
N VAL A 304 4.59 15.52 -12.04
CA VAL A 304 4.10 14.33 -12.74
C VAL A 304 4.99 13.16 -12.39
N ILE A 305 4.40 12.02 -12.09
CA ILE A 305 5.08 10.76 -11.80
C ILE A 305 4.84 9.75 -12.93
N GLY A 306 5.77 8.82 -13.06
CA GLY A 306 5.74 7.71 -14.02
C GLY A 306 7.09 6.99 -14.03
N PRO A 307 7.22 5.84 -14.71
CA PRO A 307 8.46 5.08 -14.76
C PRO A 307 9.66 5.94 -15.14
N ALA A 308 10.76 5.83 -14.38
CA ALA A 308 12.02 6.48 -14.71
C ALA A 308 12.51 5.97 -16.08
N PRO A 309 12.89 6.85 -17.02
CA PRO A 309 13.28 6.43 -18.37
C PRO A 309 14.41 5.40 -18.40
N SER A 310 15.41 5.53 -17.53
CA SER A 310 16.51 4.55 -17.42
C SER A 310 16.07 3.15 -16.98
N LEU A 311 14.87 3.03 -16.40
CA LEU A 311 14.32 1.76 -15.93
C LEU A 311 13.34 1.12 -16.91
N VAL A 312 13.04 1.77 -18.03
CA VAL A 312 12.20 1.21 -19.10
C VAL A 312 13.10 0.73 -20.23
N THR A 313 13.08 -0.57 -20.52
CA THR A 313 13.85 -1.20 -21.60
C THR A 313 12.94 -2.10 -22.44
N PRO A 314 13.37 -2.60 -23.61
CA PRO A 314 12.59 -3.58 -24.36
C PRO A 314 12.23 -4.83 -23.54
N GLU A 315 13.11 -5.26 -22.64
CA GLU A 315 12.93 -6.43 -21.76
C GLU A 315 12.09 -6.11 -20.53
N ARG A 316 12.01 -4.81 -20.15
CA ARG A 316 11.17 -4.32 -19.05
C ARG A 316 10.38 -3.10 -19.52
N PRO A 317 9.27 -3.32 -20.27
CA PRO A 317 8.44 -2.23 -20.75
C PRO A 317 7.81 -1.44 -19.59
N ALA A 318 7.28 -0.26 -19.89
CA ALA A 318 6.59 0.56 -18.89
C ALA A 318 5.35 -0.18 -18.38
N LEU A 319 5.25 -0.36 -17.06
CA LEU A 319 4.12 -1.00 -16.41
C LEU A 319 3.06 0.01 -15.96
N PHE A 320 3.43 1.30 -15.88
CA PHE A 320 2.57 2.35 -15.33
C PHE A 320 2.49 3.56 -16.26
N LYS A 321 1.30 4.16 -16.31
CA LYS A 321 1.03 5.42 -17.00
C LYS A 321 1.69 6.59 -16.26
N ARG A 322 1.91 7.69 -16.98
CA ARG A 322 2.27 8.98 -16.36
C ARG A 322 1.02 9.68 -15.83
N ILE A 323 1.10 10.26 -14.64
CA ILE A 323 -0.02 10.93 -13.97
C ILE A 323 0.46 12.09 -13.09
N GLY A 324 -0.33 13.16 -12.98
CA GLY A 324 -0.08 14.24 -12.02
C GLY A 324 -0.22 13.75 -10.57
N VAL A 325 0.64 14.21 -9.66
CA VAL A 325 0.59 13.83 -8.25
C VAL A 325 -0.75 14.22 -7.62
N ALA A 326 -1.26 15.42 -7.93
CA ALA A 326 -2.57 15.86 -7.48
C ALA A 326 -3.70 14.93 -7.96
N ASP A 327 -3.67 14.51 -9.23
CA ASP A 327 -4.69 13.63 -9.81
C ASP A 327 -4.61 12.22 -9.20
N TYR A 328 -3.40 11.69 -8.99
CA TYR A 328 -3.18 10.44 -8.28
C TYR A 328 -3.87 10.48 -6.90
N LEU A 329 -3.54 11.50 -6.10
CA LEU A 329 -4.02 11.59 -4.72
C LEU A 329 -5.52 11.85 -4.64
N ASN A 330 -6.07 12.66 -5.54
CA ASN A 330 -7.52 12.88 -5.62
C ASN A 330 -8.26 11.58 -5.94
N GLY A 331 -7.71 10.72 -6.82
CA GLY A 331 -8.30 9.42 -7.11
C GLY A 331 -8.17 8.43 -5.95
N PHE A 332 -7.03 8.44 -5.27
CA PHE A 332 -6.75 7.61 -4.09
C PHE A 332 -7.65 7.95 -2.90
N LEU A 333 -7.79 9.23 -2.55
CA LEU A 333 -8.52 9.70 -1.36
C LEU A 333 -10.04 9.62 -1.47
N LYS A 334 -10.58 9.47 -2.69
CA LYS A 334 -12.04 9.33 -2.92
C LYS A 334 -12.56 7.92 -2.69
N ARG A 335 -11.70 6.99 -2.28
CA ARG A 335 -12.02 5.57 -2.11
C ARG A 335 -11.78 5.16 -0.67
N GLU A 336 -12.44 4.09 -0.25
CA GLU A 336 -12.11 3.42 1.00
C GLU A 336 -10.67 2.89 0.96
N LEU A 337 -10.01 2.91 2.11
CA LEU A 337 -8.65 2.41 2.27
C LEU A 337 -8.65 0.87 2.24
N LYS A 338 -8.61 0.30 1.04
CA LYS A 338 -8.67 -1.15 0.81
C LYS A 338 -7.58 -1.61 -0.16
N GLY A 339 -6.58 -2.30 0.39
CA GLY A 339 -5.48 -2.93 -0.33
C GLY A 339 -4.74 -1.98 -1.27
N LYS A 340 -4.44 -2.46 -2.48
CA LYS A 340 -3.73 -1.72 -3.55
C LYS A 340 -4.63 -1.20 -4.67
N SER A 341 -5.93 -1.09 -4.43
CA SER A 341 -6.95 -0.94 -5.48
C SER A 341 -6.77 0.26 -6.43
N TYR A 342 -6.04 1.31 -6.04
CA TYR A 342 -5.79 2.44 -6.93
C TYR A 342 -4.63 2.21 -7.91
N MET A 343 -3.63 1.40 -7.55
CA MET A 343 -2.47 1.12 -8.41
C MET A 343 -2.89 0.50 -9.76
N ASP A 344 -3.93 -0.35 -9.75
CA ASP A 344 -4.42 -1.03 -10.96
C ASP A 344 -5.00 -0.07 -11.99
N VAL A 345 -5.50 1.10 -11.57
CA VAL A 345 -6.01 2.15 -12.48
C VAL A 345 -4.89 2.73 -13.35
N ILE A 346 -3.68 2.75 -12.81
CA ILE A 346 -2.51 3.43 -13.38
C ILE A 346 -1.60 2.45 -14.08
N ARG A 347 -1.77 1.14 -13.83
CA ARG A 347 -1.15 0.10 -14.63
C ARG A 347 -1.54 0.29 -16.10
N ILE A 348 -0.55 0.13 -16.97
CA ILE A 348 -0.81 -0.02 -18.40
C ILE A 348 -1.40 -1.41 -18.56
N GLN A 349 -2.68 -1.47 -18.92
CA GLN A 349 -3.28 -2.70 -19.36
C GLN A 349 -2.61 -3.04 -20.69
N ASN A 350 -1.72 -4.02 -20.67
CA ASN A 350 -1.32 -4.67 -21.90
C ASN A 350 -2.56 -5.44 -22.34
N GLU A 351 -3.29 -4.92 -23.32
CA GLU A 351 -4.23 -5.74 -24.08
C GLU A 351 -3.39 -6.83 -24.76
N ILE A 352 -3.20 -7.97 -24.10
CA ILE A 352 -2.99 -9.22 -24.82
C ILE A 352 -4.37 -9.55 -25.37
N ALA A 353 -4.74 -8.88 -26.46
CA ALA A 353 -5.83 -9.32 -27.30
C ALA A 353 -5.36 -10.62 -27.98
N LEU A 354 -5.58 -11.75 -27.32
CA LEU A 354 -5.60 -13.05 -27.99
C LEU A 354 -6.78 -13.03 -28.96
N LYS A 355 -6.54 -12.53 -30.17
CA LYS A 355 -7.51 -12.53 -31.26
C LYS A 355 -7.56 -13.93 -31.84
N LEU A 356 -8.23 -14.85 -31.15
CA LEU A 356 -8.64 -16.12 -31.73
C LEU A 356 -9.84 -15.82 -32.63
N CYS A 357 -9.63 -15.83 -33.95
CA CYS A 357 -10.73 -15.85 -34.92
C CYS A 357 -11.35 -17.25 -34.94
N LEU A 358 -12.16 -17.55 -33.92
CA LEU A 358 -13.18 -18.60 -34.01
C LEU A 358 -14.50 -17.89 -34.31
N GLY A 359 -15.23 -18.35 -35.32
CA GLY A 359 -16.52 -17.77 -35.72
C GLY A 359 -17.42 -17.54 -34.50
N ASP A 360 -17.96 -16.32 -34.40
CA ASP A 360 -18.89 -15.83 -33.38
C ASP A 360 -18.48 -15.97 -31.89
N LEU A 361 -17.22 -16.26 -31.56
CA LEU A 361 -16.72 -16.25 -30.18
C LEU A 361 -16.03 -14.92 -29.80
N LEU A 362 -16.40 -14.34 -28.66
CA LEU A 362 -15.72 -13.18 -28.08
C LEU A 362 -14.88 -13.61 -26.87
N VAL A 363 -13.56 -13.47 -26.96
CA VAL A 363 -12.62 -13.77 -25.86
C VAL A 363 -12.37 -12.49 -25.05
N MET A 364 -12.63 -12.53 -23.73
CA MET A 364 -12.40 -11.39 -22.83
C MET A 364 -11.59 -11.86 -21.61
N GLY A 365 -10.42 -11.27 -21.38
CA GLY A 365 -9.58 -11.57 -20.22
C GLY A 365 -8.75 -10.36 -19.80
N SER A 366 -8.66 -10.11 -18.49
CA SER A 366 -7.93 -8.99 -17.88
C SER A 366 -6.71 -9.43 -17.05
N ASN A 367 -6.40 -10.74 -17.01
CA ASN A 367 -5.31 -11.34 -16.24
C ASN A 367 -4.49 -12.31 -17.12
N PRO A 368 -3.15 -12.24 -17.16
CA PRO A 368 -2.34 -13.18 -17.95
C PRO A 368 -2.40 -14.65 -17.47
N GLU A 369 -2.87 -14.92 -16.26
CA GLU A 369 -2.92 -16.29 -15.69
C GLU A 369 -4.27 -17.00 -15.90
N THR A 370 -5.29 -16.30 -16.42
CA THR A 370 -6.64 -16.87 -16.58
C THR A 370 -7.42 -16.22 -17.73
N VAL A 371 -7.94 -17.02 -18.65
CA VAL A 371 -8.83 -16.57 -19.73
C VAL A 371 -10.20 -17.23 -19.55
N SER A 372 -11.25 -16.42 -19.59
CA SER A 372 -12.64 -16.90 -19.55
C SER A 372 -13.23 -16.83 -20.95
N LEU A 373 -13.73 -17.97 -21.44
CA LEU A 373 -14.46 -18.05 -22.71
C LEU A 373 -15.97 -18.01 -22.43
N HIS A 374 -16.68 -17.10 -23.08
CA HIS A 374 -18.14 -17.04 -23.09
C HIS A 374 -18.67 -17.59 -24.42
N MET A 375 -19.53 -18.60 -24.35
CA MET A 375 -20.20 -19.17 -25.52
C MET A 375 -21.71 -19.09 -25.35
N GLN A 376 -22.42 -18.62 -26.39
CA GLN A 376 -23.89 -18.58 -26.43
C GLN A 376 -24.42 -19.18 -27.73
N GLY A 377 -25.31 -20.18 -27.61
CA GLY A 377 -26.13 -20.72 -28.70
C GLY A 377 -25.49 -21.86 -29.51
N GLY A 378 -26.29 -22.90 -29.80
CA GLY A 378 -25.88 -24.09 -30.56
C GLY A 378 -25.51 -25.29 -29.69
N ASP A 379 -25.45 -26.49 -30.29
CA ASP A 379 -24.98 -27.71 -29.63
C ASP A 379 -23.46 -27.58 -29.37
N ILE A 380 -23.09 -27.36 -28.11
CA ILE A 380 -21.71 -27.09 -27.67
C ILE A 380 -20.95 -28.39 -27.32
N THR A 381 -21.57 -29.56 -27.49
CA THR A 381 -21.06 -30.85 -27.01
C THR A 381 -19.76 -31.26 -27.71
N GLU A 382 -19.62 -31.02 -29.02
CA GLU A 382 -18.38 -31.30 -29.77
C GLU A 382 -17.22 -30.36 -29.38
N ALA A 383 -17.50 -29.08 -29.10
CA ALA A 383 -16.49 -28.12 -28.69
C ALA A 383 -15.93 -28.43 -27.29
N LEU A 384 -16.79 -28.85 -26.36
CA LEU A 384 -16.38 -29.26 -25.01
C LEU A 384 -15.62 -30.59 -25.00
N ALA A 385 -15.98 -31.54 -25.88
CA ALA A 385 -15.27 -32.81 -26.03
C ALA A 385 -13.84 -32.62 -26.57
N SER A 386 -13.64 -31.74 -27.57
CA SER A 386 -12.32 -31.42 -28.10
C SER A 386 -11.40 -30.73 -27.10
N ILE A 387 -11.95 -29.96 -26.15
CA ILE A 387 -11.20 -29.28 -25.07
C ILE A 387 -10.76 -30.28 -23.99
N ALA A 388 -11.56 -31.32 -23.72
CA ALA A 388 -11.28 -32.33 -22.69
C ALA A 388 -10.19 -33.33 -23.12
N ASP A 389 -10.04 -33.59 -24.42
CA ASP A 389 -9.15 -34.63 -24.95
C ASP A 389 -7.74 -34.15 -25.36
N GLY A 390 -7.43 -32.86 -25.20
CA GLY A 390 -6.05 -32.33 -25.33
C GLY A 390 -5.45 -32.45 -26.74
N HIS A 391 -6.27 -32.42 -27.80
CA HIS A 391 -5.79 -32.55 -29.18
C HIS A 391 -5.07 -31.29 -29.71
N ASP A 392 -4.08 -31.53 -30.57
CA ASP A 392 -3.19 -30.53 -31.17
C ASP A 392 -3.93 -29.71 -32.25
N TRP A 393 -4.45 -28.57 -31.81
CA TRP A 393 -5.37 -27.66 -32.49
C TRP A 393 -4.80 -26.95 -33.75
N GLU A 394 -3.52 -27.12 -34.10
CA GLU A 394 -2.94 -26.56 -35.33
C GLU A 394 -3.55 -27.17 -36.61
N THR A 395 -3.99 -28.43 -36.57
CA THR A 395 -4.37 -29.17 -37.78
C THR A 395 -5.86 -29.10 -38.15
N ASP A 396 -6.76 -28.88 -37.19
CA ASP A 396 -8.21 -28.98 -37.43
C ASP A 396 -8.89 -27.65 -37.81
N PHE A 397 -8.27 -26.49 -37.53
CA PHE A 397 -8.90 -25.17 -37.75
C PHE A 397 -8.12 -24.19 -38.62
N GLY A 398 -7.00 -24.62 -39.25
CA GLY A 398 -6.33 -23.85 -40.29
C GLY A 398 -5.77 -22.49 -39.85
N VAL A 399 -5.01 -22.47 -38.75
CA VAL A 399 -4.34 -21.26 -38.26
C VAL A 399 -2.86 -21.29 -38.67
N SER A 400 -2.42 -20.31 -39.47
CA SER A 400 -1.00 -20.05 -39.70
C SER A 400 -0.54 -18.92 -38.78
N PRO A 401 0.58 -19.05 -38.04
CA PRO A 401 1.08 -17.95 -37.23
C PRO A 401 1.57 -16.80 -38.14
N GLU A 402 1.15 -15.57 -37.83
CA GLU A 402 1.75 -14.38 -38.44
C GLU A 402 3.22 -14.25 -37.99
N PRO A 403 4.14 -13.80 -38.88
CA PRO A 403 5.59 -13.94 -38.71
C PRO A 403 6.23 -13.05 -37.63
N HIS A 404 5.44 -12.39 -36.77
CA HIS A 404 5.95 -11.44 -35.76
C HIS A 404 5.57 -11.76 -34.31
N ILE A 405 4.93 -12.91 -34.06
CA ILE A 405 4.66 -13.38 -32.70
C ILE A 405 5.59 -14.57 -32.44
N LYS A 406 6.60 -14.40 -31.58
CA LYS A 406 7.37 -15.54 -31.06
C LYS A 406 6.46 -16.33 -30.12
N PRO A 407 6.16 -17.62 -30.38
CA PRO A 407 5.37 -18.43 -29.48
C PRO A 407 6.32 -19.05 -28.44
N GLU A 408 6.38 -18.49 -27.24
CA GLU A 408 6.98 -19.18 -26.08
C GLU A 408 5.94 -19.91 -25.23
N LEU A 409 4.66 -19.88 -25.61
CA LEU A 409 3.61 -20.71 -25.02
C LEU A 409 3.41 -21.95 -25.88
N LYS A 410 3.81 -23.11 -25.38
CA LYS A 410 3.42 -24.39 -25.96
C LYS A 410 2.02 -24.74 -25.45
N TRP A 411 1.14 -25.04 -26.39
CA TRP A 411 -0.27 -25.32 -26.11
C TRP A 411 -0.51 -26.64 -25.36
N SER A 412 0.53 -27.45 -25.18
CA SER A 412 0.55 -28.65 -24.33
C SER A 412 0.35 -28.38 -22.84
N ASP A 413 0.45 -27.12 -22.40
CA ASP A 413 0.49 -26.74 -20.99
C ASP A 413 -0.87 -26.21 -20.48
N MET A 414 -1.94 -26.44 -21.24
CA MET A 414 -3.31 -26.00 -20.92
C MET A 414 -4.14 -27.12 -20.28
N HIS A 415 -4.80 -26.80 -19.17
CA HIS A 415 -5.79 -27.68 -18.55
C HIS A 415 -7.15 -26.96 -18.46
N ALA A 416 -8.22 -27.62 -18.92
CA ALA A 416 -9.58 -27.14 -18.79
C ALA A 416 -10.32 -27.89 -17.68
N SER A 417 -11.05 -27.17 -16.84
CA SER A 417 -12.00 -27.76 -15.89
C SER A 417 -13.42 -27.39 -16.32
N LEU A 418 -14.22 -28.42 -16.62
CA LEU A 418 -15.63 -28.24 -16.97
C LEU A 418 -16.49 -28.43 -15.71
N PRO A 419 -17.51 -27.59 -15.47
CA PRO A 419 -18.50 -27.88 -14.45
C PRO A 419 -19.31 -29.14 -14.82
N ASN A 420 -19.68 -29.95 -13.84
CA ASN A 420 -20.58 -31.10 -14.04
C ASN A 420 -21.97 -30.58 -14.42
N VAL A 421 -22.33 -30.62 -15.71
CA VAL A 421 -23.67 -30.25 -16.19
C VAL A 421 -24.33 -31.47 -16.86
N PRO A 422 -25.58 -31.83 -16.54
CA PRO A 422 -26.24 -32.99 -17.13
C PRO A 422 -26.70 -32.73 -18.58
N GLU A 423 -26.52 -33.72 -19.46
CA GLU A 423 -26.96 -33.68 -20.87
C GLU A 423 -28.49 -33.82 -21.03
N PRO A 424 -29.10 -33.23 -22.09
CA PRO A 424 -28.48 -32.44 -23.16
C PRO A 424 -28.50 -30.91 -22.91
N LEU A 425 -27.44 -30.23 -23.35
CA LEU A 425 -27.21 -28.79 -23.15
C LEU A 425 -27.71 -27.96 -24.35
N PHE A 426 -29.01 -27.67 -24.39
CA PHE A 426 -29.54 -26.66 -25.32
C PHE A 426 -29.83 -25.34 -24.58
N GLY A 427 -29.25 -24.24 -25.06
CA GLY A 427 -29.58 -22.88 -24.59
C GLY A 427 -28.91 -22.43 -23.30
N TYR A 428 -27.80 -23.07 -22.89
CA TYR A 428 -27.04 -22.70 -21.70
C TYR A 428 -25.90 -21.74 -22.02
N GLU A 429 -25.60 -20.87 -21.05
CA GLU A 429 -24.37 -20.09 -21.01
C GLU A 429 -23.32 -20.91 -20.25
N VAL A 430 -22.18 -21.16 -20.89
CA VAL A 430 -21.07 -21.91 -20.27
C VAL A 430 -19.86 -20.99 -20.18
N ILE A 431 -19.30 -20.91 -18.97
CA ILE A 431 -18.07 -20.18 -18.69
C ILE A 431 -16.97 -21.21 -18.45
N ILE A 432 -15.95 -21.19 -19.31
CA ILE A 432 -14.78 -22.07 -19.20
C ILE A 432 -13.62 -21.24 -18.68
N HIS A 433 -13.01 -21.69 -17.58
CA HIS A 433 -11.80 -21.09 -17.02
C HIS A 433 -10.57 -21.86 -17.52
N LEU A 434 -9.73 -21.20 -18.31
CA LEU A 434 -8.43 -21.72 -18.73
C LEU A 434 -7.37 -21.18 -17.77
N VAL A 435 -6.61 -22.09 -17.15
CA VAL A 435 -5.52 -21.76 -16.22
C VAL A 435 -4.20 -22.12 -16.90
N PHE A 436 -3.24 -21.19 -16.86
CA PHE A 436 -1.89 -21.43 -17.39
C PHE A 436 -0.97 -21.87 -16.25
N ASP A 437 -0.28 -23.01 -16.42
CA ASP A 437 0.80 -23.38 -15.50
C ASP A 437 2.04 -22.53 -15.76
N LYS A 438 2.66 -22.04 -14.68
CA LYS A 438 3.90 -21.25 -14.73
C LYS A 438 5.06 -22.17 -15.13
N CYS A 439 5.60 -22.00 -16.34
CA CYS A 439 6.95 -22.46 -16.68
C CYS A 439 8.01 -21.48 -16.17
#